data_AF-J2ZQ84-F1
#
_entry.id   AF-J2ZQ84-F1
#
_cell.length_a   1.000
_cell.length_b   1.000
_cell.length_c   1.000
_cell.angle_alpha   90.00
_cell.angle_beta   90.00
_cell.angle_gamma   90.00
#
_symmetry.space_group_name_H-M   'P 1'
#
loop_
_entity.id
_entity.type
_entity.pdbx_description
1 polymer ?
#
loop_
_entity_poly.entity_id
_entity_poly.type
_entity_poly.pdbx_seq_one_letter_code
_entity_poly.pdbx_strand_id
1 'polypeptide(L)'
;MIPKTFHFIWVGDESRRPDNCIDTWRAAHPDWGFHLWGNAEFEARGWINAAHMAQMREREWNGVADMMRWEILHEHGGVVFDADSICVEPLDDWLLDCEAFACWESEIARPGLIAAGYFGCSPGNAFVKQIIDDISAAPTVTDAMAWQTVGPQRLTDAYRAHLYTPLRIYPSHYFIPRHFTGVTYEGTDKVYAHQLWGSTLRSYDKMHEADVSTVAALPPELPIVPEEEPADSPLEQMHAPYFLQRVPVSAELADLGRLDVLRGLCAGQRVLHVGCADWPITDPSTSLHIALEPHCARLDGLDPHAEALEALRPHVFGELFTDFAQVSDSYDLVLVPEVMEHVPDVAGFLAQIEAVDAPLFLISVPDAFQCRTRHFDYVAQTGTFLEAVHPDHNHWYTPYTFANTLAKYSGLKLQRLWFFNRISLLALLSKPEPNAGG
;
A
#
# COMPACT_ATOMS: atom_id res chain seq x y z
N MET A 1 29.70 8.27 -11.57
CA MET A 1 29.07 7.18 -12.33
C MET A 1 29.00 5.99 -11.41
N ILE A 2 27.81 5.42 -11.27
CA ILE A 2 27.55 4.34 -10.32
C ILE A 2 28.18 3.04 -10.85
N PRO A 3 28.96 2.30 -10.04
CA PRO A 3 29.50 1.00 -10.43
C PRO A 3 28.42 0.01 -10.87
N LYS A 4 28.69 -0.77 -11.92
CA LYS A 4 27.83 -1.85 -12.41
C LYS A 4 27.96 -3.10 -11.52
N THR A 5 27.54 -2.98 -10.28
CA THR A 5 27.61 -4.03 -9.26
C THR A 5 26.31 -4.06 -8.46
N PHE A 6 25.70 -5.24 -8.33
CA PHE A 6 24.56 -5.45 -7.46
C PHE A 6 24.97 -5.90 -6.07
N HIS A 7 24.25 -5.37 -5.08
CA HIS A 7 24.31 -5.79 -3.69
C HIS A 7 22.92 -6.26 -3.25
N PHE A 8 22.83 -7.50 -2.81
CA PHE A 8 21.66 -8.07 -2.15
C PHE A 8 22.02 -8.39 -0.71
N ILE A 9 21.08 -8.20 0.22
CA ILE A 9 21.32 -8.41 1.65
C ILE A 9 20.25 -9.34 2.18
N TRP A 10 20.67 -10.43 2.82
CA TRP A 10 19.76 -11.35 3.49
C TRP A 10 20.34 -11.81 4.83
N VAL A 11 19.75 -11.35 5.92
CA VAL A 11 20.16 -11.68 7.29
C VAL A 11 18.98 -12.23 8.08
N GLY A 12 19.27 -13.06 9.08
CA GLY A 12 18.28 -13.83 9.82
C GLY A 12 18.15 -15.26 9.28
N ASP A 13 16.91 -15.71 9.06
CA ASP A 13 16.64 -17.08 8.65
C ASP A 13 16.98 -17.30 7.16
N GLU A 14 18.09 -17.99 6.89
CA GLU A 14 18.56 -18.29 5.54
C GLU A 14 17.62 -19.18 4.74
N SER A 15 16.78 -19.99 5.41
CA SER A 15 15.83 -20.87 4.71
C SER A 15 14.75 -20.11 3.96
N ARG A 16 14.53 -18.83 4.32
CA ARG A 16 13.51 -17.95 3.73
C ARG A 16 14.06 -17.03 2.65
N ARG A 17 15.35 -17.16 2.30
CA ARG A 17 16.00 -16.27 1.33
C ARG A 17 15.36 -16.42 -0.05
N PRO A 18 14.88 -15.33 -0.67
CA PRO A 18 14.22 -15.36 -1.98
C PRO A 18 15.27 -15.45 -3.12
N ASP A 19 16.06 -16.53 -3.16
CA ASP A 19 17.06 -16.76 -4.21
C ASP A 19 16.44 -16.76 -5.60
N ASN A 20 15.20 -17.24 -5.72
CA ASN A 20 14.38 -17.17 -6.94
C ASN A 20 14.22 -15.75 -7.47
N CYS A 21 14.09 -14.74 -6.61
CA CYS A 21 13.96 -13.33 -6.98
C CYS A 21 15.35 -12.76 -7.32
N ILE A 22 16.31 -12.96 -6.42
CA ILE A 22 17.69 -12.47 -6.55
C ILE A 22 18.34 -12.93 -7.87
N ASP A 23 18.14 -14.19 -8.26
CA ASP A 23 18.74 -14.76 -9.47
C ASP A 23 18.20 -14.13 -10.76
N THR A 24 17.02 -13.50 -10.75
CA THR A 24 16.48 -12.80 -11.94
C THR A 24 17.35 -11.60 -12.33
N TRP A 25 17.83 -10.85 -11.33
CA TRP A 25 18.76 -9.73 -11.55
C TRP A 25 20.10 -10.20 -12.11
N ARG A 26 20.62 -11.30 -11.56
CA ARG A 26 21.87 -11.91 -12.00
C ARG A 26 21.78 -12.44 -13.43
N ALA A 27 20.66 -13.07 -13.78
CA ALA A 27 20.41 -13.58 -15.12
C ALA A 27 20.28 -12.45 -16.16
N ALA A 28 19.60 -11.35 -15.80
CA ALA A 28 19.42 -10.20 -16.69
C ALA A 28 20.72 -9.38 -16.92
N HIS A 29 21.71 -9.51 -16.03
CA HIS A 29 22.96 -8.72 -16.08
C HIS A 29 24.22 -9.58 -15.91
N PRO A 30 24.54 -10.46 -16.88
CA PRO A 30 25.65 -11.42 -16.76
C PRO A 30 27.03 -10.75 -16.63
N ASP A 31 27.17 -9.51 -17.12
CA ASP A 31 28.44 -8.76 -17.10
C ASP A 31 28.62 -7.88 -15.86
N TRP A 32 27.64 -7.85 -14.94
CA TRP A 32 27.69 -7.01 -13.74
C TRP A 32 28.32 -7.76 -12.56
N GLY A 33 28.97 -6.99 -11.68
CA GLY A 33 29.39 -7.51 -10.37
C GLY A 33 28.17 -7.91 -9.54
N PHE A 34 28.30 -8.93 -8.70
CA PHE A 34 27.20 -9.43 -7.89
C PHE A 34 27.70 -9.85 -6.51
N HIS A 35 27.09 -9.32 -5.46
CA HIS A 35 27.39 -9.65 -4.07
C HIS A 35 26.10 -9.90 -3.28
N LEU A 36 26.04 -11.04 -2.62
CA LEU A 36 25.00 -11.37 -1.64
C LEU A 36 25.63 -11.36 -0.25
N TRP A 37 25.18 -10.44 0.59
CA TRP A 37 25.65 -10.22 1.95
C TRP A 37 24.75 -10.96 2.93
N GLY A 38 25.32 -11.83 3.75
CA GLY A 38 24.58 -12.73 4.62
C GLY A 38 24.93 -12.58 6.11
N ASN A 39 24.47 -13.56 6.90
CA ASN A 39 24.76 -13.64 8.33
C ASN A 39 26.28 -13.69 8.61
N ALA A 40 27.06 -14.34 7.74
CA ALA A 40 28.50 -14.44 7.90
C ALA A 40 29.18 -13.05 7.87
N GLU A 41 28.82 -12.21 6.91
CA GLU A 41 29.33 -10.84 6.81
C GLU A 41 28.79 -9.96 7.94
N PHE A 42 27.53 -10.14 8.30
CA PHE A 42 26.93 -9.46 9.44
C PHE A 42 27.71 -9.68 10.74
N GLU A 43 28.09 -10.93 11.05
CA GLU A 43 28.80 -11.27 12.28
C GLU A 43 30.32 -10.96 12.23
N ALA A 44 30.94 -11.04 11.05
CA ALA A 44 32.40 -10.92 10.93
C ALA A 44 32.91 -9.48 10.72
N ARG A 45 32.06 -8.57 10.22
CA ARG A 45 32.48 -7.21 9.84
C ARG A 45 32.28 -6.23 11.00
N GLY A 46 33.18 -5.25 11.08
CA GLY A 46 33.07 -4.13 12.02
C GLY A 46 32.15 -3.04 11.48
N TRP A 47 30.84 -3.20 11.66
CA TRP A 47 29.84 -2.21 11.24
C TRP A 47 29.87 -0.97 12.15
N ILE A 48 29.74 0.21 11.57
CA ILE A 48 29.63 1.49 12.28
C ILE A 48 28.38 1.44 13.19
N ASN A 49 27.27 0.97 12.64
CA ASN A 49 25.99 0.86 13.35
C ASN A 49 25.80 -0.48 14.08
N ALA A 50 26.88 -1.24 14.37
CA ALA A 50 26.78 -2.59 14.97
C ALA A 50 25.92 -2.63 16.25
N ALA A 51 26.04 -1.61 17.12
CA ALA A 51 25.26 -1.54 18.36
C ALA A 51 23.75 -1.41 18.09
N HIS A 52 23.36 -0.59 17.11
CA HIS A 52 21.97 -0.44 16.70
C HIS A 52 21.45 -1.68 15.95
N MET A 53 22.27 -2.28 15.10
CA MET A 53 21.94 -3.56 14.44
C MET A 53 21.69 -4.68 15.46
N ALA A 54 22.50 -4.76 16.52
CA ALA A 54 22.34 -5.75 17.57
C ALA A 54 21.03 -5.59 18.36
N GLN A 55 20.53 -4.37 18.51
CA GLN A 55 19.21 -4.10 19.11
C GLN A 55 18.07 -4.38 18.11
N MET A 56 18.24 -3.94 16.85
CA MET A 56 17.22 -4.05 15.81
C MET A 56 16.94 -5.51 15.44
N ARG A 57 17.95 -6.39 15.41
CA ARG A 57 17.77 -7.82 15.07
C ARG A 57 16.80 -8.57 16.00
N GLU A 58 16.61 -8.09 17.23
CA GLU A 58 15.65 -8.67 18.18
C GLU A 58 14.20 -8.35 17.79
N ARG A 59 13.98 -7.38 16.89
CA ARG A 59 12.68 -6.87 16.46
C ARG A 59 12.42 -7.10 14.97
N GLU A 60 13.32 -6.61 14.11
CA GLU A 60 13.12 -6.50 12.66
C GLU A 60 14.43 -6.73 11.89
N TRP A 61 14.59 -7.91 11.28
CA TRP A 61 15.78 -8.23 10.46
C TRP A 61 15.93 -7.33 9.23
N ASN A 62 14.82 -6.84 8.66
CA ASN A 62 14.84 -5.85 7.57
C ASN A 62 15.53 -4.55 7.99
N GLY A 63 15.37 -4.11 9.25
CA GLY A 63 16.09 -2.93 9.75
C GLY A 63 17.60 -3.14 9.87
N VAL A 64 18.04 -4.38 10.14
CA VAL A 64 19.47 -4.74 10.09
C VAL A 64 19.99 -4.65 8.66
N ALA A 65 19.25 -5.20 7.70
CA ALA A 65 19.59 -5.12 6.28
C ALA A 65 19.62 -3.66 5.78
N ASP A 66 18.69 -2.81 6.20
CA ASP A 66 18.67 -1.38 5.90
C ASP A 66 19.95 -0.67 6.40
N MET A 67 20.42 -0.97 7.61
CA MET A 67 21.67 -0.38 8.11
C MET A 67 22.91 -0.92 7.38
N MET A 68 22.95 -2.23 7.07
CA MET A 68 24.05 -2.83 6.31
C MET A 68 24.15 -2.21 4.91
N ARG A 69 23.00 -1.97 4.26
CA ARG A 69 22.89 -1.36 2.93
C ARG A 69 23.68 -0.07 2.83
N TRP A 70 23.48 0.84 3.77
CA TRP A 70 24.14 2.15 3.72
C TRP A 70 25.65 2.01 3.83
N GLU A 71 26.15 1.19 4.76
CA GLU A 71 27.58 0.98 4.93
C GLU A 71 28.23 0.27 3.72
N ILE A 72 27.55 -0.74 3.14
CA ILE A 72 27.98 -1.44 1.92
C ILE A 72 28.07 -0.46 0.74
N LEU A 73 27.01 0.31 0.49
CA LEU A 73 26.96 1.27 -0.61
C LEU A 73 27.99 2.39 -0.45
N HIS A 74 28.23 2.86 0.77
CA HIS A 74 29.28 3.85 1.02
C HIS A 74 30.67 3.28 0.71
N GLU A 75 30.97 2.04 1.07
CA GLU A 75 32.27 1.42 0.80
C GLU A 75 32.46 1.07 -0.68
N HIS A 76 31.46 0.44 -1.29
CA HIS A 76 31.60 -0.21 -2.61
C HIS A 76 30.94 0.56 -3.75
N GLY A 77 30.08 1.54 -3.45
CA GLY A 77 29.13 2.07 -4.43
C GLY A 77 28.19 0.98 -4.93
N GLY A 78 27.73 1.14 -6.17
CA GLY A 78 26.91 0.14 -6.85
C GLY A 78 25.43 0.38 -6.65
N VAL A 79 24.64 -0.67 -6.84
CA VAL A 79 23.18 -0.64 -6.74
C VAL A 79 22.72 -1.72 -5.77
N VAL A 80 21.87 -1.35 -4.82
CA VAL A 80 21.20 -2.29 -3.93
C VAL A 80 19.76 -2.48 -4.39
N PHE A 81 19.31 -3.73 -4.33
CA PHE A 81 17.91 -4.07 -4.48
C PHE A 81 17.45 -4.91 -3.30
N ASP A 82 16.18 -4.73 -2.92
CA ASP A 82 15.57 -5.62 -1.96
C ASP A 82 15.58 -7.06 -2.49
N ALA A 83 15.84 -8.01 -1.59
CA ALA A 83 16.01 -9.42 -1.95
C ALA A 83 14.72 -10.02 -2.57
N ASP A 84 13.56 -9.47 -2.22
CA ASP A 84 12.25 -9.85 -2.72
C ASP A 84 11.79 -9.06 -3.96
N SER A 85 12.75 -8.51 -4.71
CA SER A 85 12.51 -7.86 -5.99
C SER A 85 12.81 -8.79 -7.17
N ILE A 86 11.93 -8.77 -8.17
CA ILE A 86 12.06 -9.52 -9.42
C ILE A 86 12.49 -8.56 -10.52
N CYS A 87 13.63 -8.82 -11.16
CA CYS A 87 14.04 -8.15 -12.37
C CYS A 87 13.20 -8.62 -13.56
N VAL A 88 12.67 -7.69 -14.34
CA VAL A 88 11.92 -7.99 -15.57
C VAL A 88 12.64 -7.51 -16.82
N GLU A 89 13.44 -6.46 -16.70
CA GLU A 89 14.20 -5.86 -17.80
C GLU A 89 15.58 -5.40 -17.31
N PRO A 90 16.65 -5.55 -18.12
CA PRO A 90 17.94 -4.97 -17.82
C PRO A 90 17.86 -3.45 -17.65
N LEU A 91 18.64 -2.94 -16.70
CA LEU A 91 18.77 -1.51 -16.44
C LEU A 91 19.44 -0.82 -17.63
N ASP A 92 18.86 0.29 -18.07
CA ASP A 92 19.48 1.13 -19.07
C ASP A 92 20.67 1.91 -18.45
N ASP A 93 21.77 2.04 -19.20
CA ASP A 93 23.01 2.69 -18.71
C ASP A 93 22.80 4.14 -18.24
N TRP A 94 21.84 4.86 -18.81
CA TRP A 94 21.53 6.24 -18.43
C TRP A 94 20.97 6.35 -17.00
N LEU A 95 20.40 5.26 -16.45
CA LEU A 95 19.95 5.22 -15.05
C LEU A 95 21.11 5.41 -14.07
N LEU A 96 22.33 5.03 -14.47
CA LEU A 96 23.55 5.05 -13.67
C LEU A 96 24.38 6.31 -13.88
N ASP A 97 24.00 7.16 -14.83
CA ASP A 97 24.66 8.44 -15.14
C ASP A 97 24.24 9.55 -14.17
N CYS A 98 24.56 9.30 -12.90
CA CYS A 98 24.38 10.20 -11.77
C CYS A 98 25.35 9.84 -10.63
N GLU A 99 25.35 10.66 -9.59
CA GLU A 99 26.12 10.39 -8.37
C GLU A 99 25.40 9.38 -7.47
N ALA A 100 24.08 9.54 -7.33
CA ALA A 100 23.18 8.63 -6.66
C ALA A 100 21.78 8.65 -7.32
N PHE A 101 21.07 7.53 -7.25
CA PHE A 101 19.66 7.47 -7.58
C PHE A 101 18.84 6.69 -6.54
N ALA A 102 17.55 6.97 -6.54
CA ALA A 102 16.51 6.18 -5.91
C ALA A 102 15.24 6.19 -6.78
N CYS A 103 14.14 5.62 -6.29
CA CYS A 103 12.80 5.86 -6.84
C CYS A 103 11.82 6.24 -5.74
N TRP A 104 10.67 6.81 -6.12
CA TRP A 104 9.56 6.97 -5.19
C TRP A 104 8.99 5.61 -4.79
N GLU A 105 8.51 5.48 -3.56
CA GLU A 105 7.78 4.27 -3.13
C GLU A 105 6.45 4.15 -3.89
N SER A 106 5.69 5.25 -3.90
CA SER A 106 4.55 5.46 -4.78
C SER A 106 4.17 6.94 -4.74
N GLU A 107 4.17 7.60 -5.88
CA GLU A 107 3.78 9.02 -5.98
C GLU A 107 2.30 9.23 -5.61
N ILE A 108 1.49 8.17 -5.66
CA ILE A 108 0.05 8.19 -5.38
C ILE A 108 -0.24 7.68 -3.97
N ALA A 109 0.24 6.49 -3.61
CA ALA A 109 -0.10 5.86 -2.33
C ALA A 109 0.73 6.39 -1.15
N ARG A 110 1.94 6.90 -1.42
CA ARG A 110 2.89 7.41 -0.42
C ARG A 110 3.61 8.67 -0.95
N PRO A 111 2.88 9.77 -1.24
CA PRO A 111 3.48 10.93 -1.88
C PRO A 111 4.70 11.47 -1.13
N GLY A 112 5.83 11.58 -1.83
CA GLY A 112 7.06 12.13 -1.29
C GLY A 112 7.91 11.18 -0.43
N LEU A 113 7.53 9.90 -0.30
CA LEU A 113 8.35 8.86 0.35
C LEU A 113 9.28 8.18 -0.67
N ILE A 114 10.57 8.17 -0.38
CA ILE A 114 11.60 7.56 -1.25
C ILE A 114 11.80 6.09 -0.86
N ALA A 115 11.75 5.18 -1.83
CA ALA A 115 12.01 3.77 -1.58
C ALA A 115 13.50 3.53 -1.28
N ALA A 116 13.80 2.97 -0.11
CA ALA A 116 15.18 2.60 0.26
C ALA A 116 15.63 1.28 -0.40
N GLY A 117 14.68 0.44 -0.82
CA GLY A 117 14.94 -0.86 -1.44
C GLY A 117 15.45 -0.80 -2.88
N TYR A 118 15.55 0.39 -3.46
CA TYR A 118 16.03 0.62 -4.83
C TYR A 118 16.93 1.86 -4.82
N PHE A 119 18.21 1.68 -4.52
CA PHE A 119 19.15 2.78 -4.38
C PHE A 119 20.50 2.46 -5.03
N GLY A 120 21.08 3.43 -5.71
CA GLY A 120 22.43 3.30 -6.25
C GLY A 120 23.27 4.54 -5.97
N CYS A 121 24.57 4.37 -5.76
CA CYS A 121 25.48 5.50 -5.62
C CYS A 121 26.93 5.19 -6.01
N SER A 122 27.70 6.26 -6.20
CA SER A 122 29.15 6.17 -6.33
C SER A 122 29.78 5.79 -4.98
N PRO A 123 30.93 5.07 -4.95
CA PRO A 123 31.64 4.78 -3.70
C PRO A 123 32.04 6.06 -2.98
N GLY A 124 31.99 6.07 -1.65
CA GLY A 124 32.32 7.22 -0.80
C GLY A 124 31.28 8.35 -0.86
N ASN A 125 30.04 8.07 -1.27
CA ASN A 125 29.00 9.08 -1.40
C ASN A 125 28.72 9.78 -0.05
N ALA A 126 28.86 11.11 -0.03
CA ALA A 126 28.73 11.91 1.19
C ALA A 126 27.33 11.89 1.80
N PHE A 127 26.28 11.77 0.98
CA PHE A 127 24.91 11.67 1.47
C PHE A 127 24.65 10.32 2.15
N VAL A 128 25.13 9.22 1.56
CA VAL A 128 25.05 7.90 2.21
C VAL A 128 25.86 7.87 3.51
N LYS A 129 27.05 8.50 3.53
CA LYS A 129 27.82 8.68 4.77
C LYS A 129 27.01 9.41 5.85
N GLN A 130 26.29 10.47 5.46
CA GLN A 130 25.47 11.22 6.39
C GLN A 130 24.33 10.38 6.96
N ILE A 131 23.69 9.53 6.17
CA ILE A 131 22.66 8.59 6.67
C ILE A 131 23.27 7.64 7.72
N ILE A 132 24.45 7.08 7.45
CA ILE A 132 25.17 6.20 8.39
C ILE A 132 25.45 6.94 9.70
N ASP A 133 25.97 8.16 9.62
CA ASP A 133 26.32 8.98 10.79
C ASP A 133 25.08 9.41 11.57
N ASP A 134 23.97 9.74 10.88
CA ASP A 134 22.68 10.11 11.50
C ASP A 134 22.06 8.93 12.26
N ILE A 135 22.14 7.72 11.71
CA ILE A 135 21.72 6.49 12.41
C ILE A 135 22.64 6.25 13.62
N SER A 136 23.96 6.38 13.45
CA SER A 136 24.93 6.14 14.52
C SER A 136 24.80 7.15 15.67
N ALA A 137 24.36 8.36 15.40
CA ALA A 137 24.15 9.41 16.39
C ALA A 137 22.77 9.31 17.07
N ALA A 138 21.85 8.50 16.54
CA ALA A 138 20.52 8.33 17.11
C ALA A 138 20.62 7.69 18.51
N PRO A 139 19.91 8.22 19.53
CA PRO A 139 19.92 7.59 20.85
C PRO A 139 19.36 6.16 20.84
N THR A 140 18.41 5.90 19.95
CA THR A 140 17.80 4.59 19.69
C THR A 140 17.31 4.54 18.26
N VAL A 141 17.17 3.32 17.73
CA VAL A 141 16.54 3.03 16.44
C VAL A 141 15.34 2.10 16.59
N THR A 142 14.97 1.76 17.84
CA THR A 142 13.96 0.76 18.18
C THR A 142 12.76 1.36 18.92
N ASP A 143 12.57 2.67 18.85
CA ASP A 143 11.40 3.39 19.36
C ASP A 143 10.23 3.44 18.37
N ALA A 144 10.48 3.15 17.09
CA ALA A 144 9.46 2.98 16.05
C ALA A 144 9.76 1.75 15.18
N MET A 145 9.04 1.60 14.06
CA MET A 145 9.28 0.52 13.08
C MET A 145 10.54 0.81 12.25
N ALA A 146 11.21 -0.24 11.77
CA ALA A 146 12.45 -0.13 11.00
C ALA A 146 12.32 0.82 9.79
N TRP A 147 11.19 0.77 9.07
CA TRP A 147 10.95 1.66 7.92
C TRP A 147 10.95 3.15 8.29
N GLN A 148 10.63 3.48 9.56
CA GLN A 148 10.60 4.83 10.11
C GLN A 148 11.99 5.28 10.60
N THR A 149 12.72 4.38 11.28
CA THR A 149 13.95 4.76 11.99
C THR A 149 15.22 4.65 11.14
N VAL A 150 15.30 3.61 10.30
CA VAL A 150 16.52 3.26 9.51
C VAL A 150 16.26 2.99 8.03
N GLY A 151 14.99 2.81 7.62
CA GLY A 151 14.57 2.49 6.26
C GLY A 151 14.10 3.71 5.41
N PRO A 152 13.04 3.58 4.59
CA PRO A 152 12.57 4.61 3.65
C PRO A 152 12.36 6.01 4.25
N GLN A 153 11.79 6.11 5.45
CA GLN A 153 11.56 7.41 6.09
C GLN A 153 12.89 8.07 6.48
N ARG A 154 13.86 7.31 7.01
CA ARG A 154 15.21 7.81 7.32
C ARG A 154 15.91 8.38 6.09
N LEU A 155 15.85 7.66 4.96
CA LEU A 155 16.37 8.13 3.67
C LEU A 155 15.69 9.45 3.27
N THR A 156 14.37 9.49 3.34
CA THR A 156 13.55 10.64 2.95
C THR A 156 13.85 11.87 3.83
N ASP A 157 13.94 11.68 5.14
CA ASP A 157 14.24 12.73 6.11
C ASP A 157 15.65 13.26 5.93
N ALA A 158 16.64 12.39 5.74
CA ALA A 158 18.01 12.80 5.44
C ALA A 158 18.08 13.61 4.14
N TYR A 159 17.39 13.16 3.08
CA TYR A 159 17.35 13.87 1.80
C TYR A 159 16.78 15.29 1.97
N ARG A 160 15.69 15.43 2.73
CA ARG A 160 15.04 16.71 3.00
C ARG A 160 15.87 17.61 3.91
N ALA A 161 16.47 17.06 4.96
CA ALA A 161 17.24 17.82 5.94
C ALA A 161 18.55 18.36 5.35
N HIS A 162 19.24 17.53 4.55
CA HIS A 162 20.56 17.86 3.99
C HIS A 162 20.48 18.47 2.58
N LEU A 163 19.27 18.55 2.00
CA LEU A 163 19.01 19.13 0.67
C LEU A 163 19.98 18.61 -0.40
N TYR A 164 20.19 17.29 -0.41
CA TYR A 164 21.17 16.65 -1.28
C TYR A 164 20.68 16.61 -2.74
N THR A 165 20.96 17.67 -3.48
CA THR A 165 20.52 17.88 -4.87
C THR A 165 21.05 16.88 -5.92
N PRO A 166 22.18 16.15 -5.73
CA PRO A 166 22.63 15.14 -6.69
C PRO A 166 21.83 13.83 -6.71
N LEU A 167 20.91 13.60 -5.75
CA LEU A 167 20.06 12.40 -5.77
C LEU A 167 19.00 12.53 -6.87
N ARG A 168 19.10 11.66 -7.88
CA ARG A 168 18.04 11.52 -8.88
C ARG A 168 16.97 10.57 -8.36
N ILE A 169 15.71 11.01 -8.34
CA ILE A 169 14.58 10.17 -7.91
C ILE A 169 13.76 9.82 -9.14
N TYR A 170 13.75 8.54 -9.51
CA TYR A 170 13.00 8.01 -10.64
C TYR A 170 11.53 7.74 -10.28
N PRO A 171 10.64 7.66 -11.28
CA PRO A 171 9.25 7.27 -11.06
C PRO A 171 9.13 5.90 -10.37
N SER A 172 8.14 5.72 -9.49
CA SER A 172 7.97 4.47 -8.75
C SER A 172 7.79 3.27 -9.68
N HIS A 173 7.06 3.43 -10.80
CA HIS A 173 6.74 2.33 -11.70
C HIS A 173 7.95 1.67 -12.37
N TYR A 174 9.12 2.31 -12.36
CA TYR A 174 10.35 1.67 -12.84
C TYR A 174 10.70 0.43 -12.02
N PHE A 175 10.38 0.41 -10.73
CA PHE A 175 10.76 -0.69 -9.83
C PHE A 175 9.59 -1.24 -9.00
N ILE A 176 8.56 -0.43 -8.81
CA ILE A 176 7.37 -0.69 -7.98
C ILE A 176 6.11 -0.35 -8.80
N PRO A 177 5.88 -1.00 -9.96
CA PRO A 177 4.69 -0.78 -10.78
C PRO A 177 3.42 -1.28 -10.09
N ARG A 178 3.53 -2.10 -9.04
CA ARG A 178 2.44 -2.59 -8.21
C ARG A 178 2.80 -2.36 -6.75
N HIS A 179 2.11 -1.44 -6.11
CA HIS A 179 2.29 -1.11 -4.71
C HIS A 179 1.41 -2.02 -3.83
N PHE A 180 1.84 -2.34 -2.60
CA PHE A 180 1.08 -3.23 -1.70
C PHE A 180 -0.28 -2.67 -1.28
N THR A 181 -0.51 -1.36 -1.44
CA THR A 181 -1.84 -0.73 -1.25
C THR A 181 -2.79 -1.00 -2.42
N GLY A 182 -2.31 -1.63 -3.48
CA GLY A 182 -3.05 -1.89 -4.70
C GLY A 182 -3.02 -0.75 -5.72
N VAL A 183 -2.21 0.30 -5.54
CA VAL A 183 -1.94 1.21 -6.65
C VAL A 183 -1.10 0.47 -7.70
N THR A 184 -1.55 0.48 -8.95
CA THR A 184 -0.87 -0.17 -10.08
C THR A 184 -0.63 0.85 -11.19
N TYR A 185 0.56 0.80 -11.78
CA TYR A 185 0.89 1.54 -12.98
C TYR A 185 0.24 0.89 -14.20
N GLU A 186 -0.53 1.67 -14.95
CA GLU A 186 -1.25 1.22 -16.16
C GLU A 186 -0.69 1.86 -17.45
N GLY A 187 0.41 2.60 -17.35
CA GLY A 187 1.03 3.25 -18.50
C GLY A 187 1.91 2.29 -19.32
N THR A 188 2.59 2.87 -20.31
CA THR A 188 3.41 2.12 -21.29
C THR A 188 4.91 2.32 -21.12
N ASP A 189 5.34 3.07 -20.10
CA ASP A 189 6.76 3.28 -19.82
C ASP A 189 7.41 1.96 -19.36
N LYS A 190 8.74 1.92 -19.50
CA LYS A 190 9.53 0.75 -19.15
C LYS A 190 9.44 0.46 -17.64
N VAL A 191 9.27 -0.81 -17.32
CA VAL A 191 9.32 -1.37 -15.96
C VAL A 191 10.57 -2.24 -15.89
N TYR A 192 11.39 -2.06 -14.86
CA TYR A 192 12.63 -2.83 -14.64
C TYR A 192 12.48 -3.91 -13.57
N ALA A 193 11.57 -3.70 -12.62
CA ALA A 193 11.35 -4.67 -11.55
C ALA A 193 9.92 -4.69 -11.00
N HIS A 194 9.61 -5.76 -10.26
CA HIS A 194 8.46 -5.85 -9.37
C HIS A 194 8.90 -6.13 -7.94
N GLN A 195 8.29 -5.45 -6.97
CA GLN A 195 8.49 -5.70 -5.54
C GLN A 195 7.43 -6.65 -4.99
N LEU A 196 7.85 -7.67 -4.22
CA LEU A 196 6.93 -8.64 -3.61
C LEU A 196 6.52 -8.31 -2.16
N TRP A 197 7.17 -7.34 -1.51
CA TRP A 197 6.78 -6.79 -0.21
C TRP A 197 6.74 -7.82 0.94
N GLY A 198 7.72 -8.71 0.99
CA GLY A 198 7.77 -9.87 1.90
C GLY A 198 7.70 -9.52 3.38
N SER A 199 8.32 -8.42 3.80
CA SER A 199 8.23 -7.90 5.17
C SER A 199 6.85 -7.33 5.47
N THR A 200 6.32 -6.50 4.57
CA THR A 200 5.02 -5.82 4.71
C THR A 200 3.85 -6.81 4.70
N LEU A 201 3.89 -7.80 3.81
CA LEU A 201 2.85 -8.82 3.66
C LEU A 201 3.09 -10.07 4.52
N ARG A 202 4.21 -10.11 5.28
CA ARG A 202 4.64 -11.26 6.09
C ARG A 202 4.67 -12.58 5.29
N SER A 203 5.12 -12.53 4.05
CA SER A 203 5.00 -13.62 3.08
C SER A 203 6.30 -14.40 2.80
N TYR A 204 7.41 -14.08 3.48
CA TYR A 204 8.70 -14.75 3.30
C TYR A 204 8.67 -16.28 3.51
N ASP A 205 7.71 -16.80 4.30
CA ASP A 205 7.56 -18.25 4.53
C ASP A 205 7.23 -19.03 3.26
N LYS A 206 6.64 -18.38 2.25
CA LYS A 206 6.17 -19.02 1.01
C LYS A 206 6.80 -18.41 -0.25
N MET A 207 7.47 -17.28 -0.11
CA MET A 207 7.99 -16.49 -1.24
C MET A 207 9.13 -17.18 -2.00
N HIS A 208 10.01 -17.89 -1.29
CA HIS A 208 11.12 -18.63 -1.89
C HIS A 208 10.64 -19.86 -2.70
N GLU A 209 9.40 -20.30 -2.49
CA GLU A 209 8.77 -21.42 -3.22
C GLU A 209 7.95 -20.93 -4.44
N ALA A 210 7.76 -19.62 -4.61
CA ALA A 210 6.92 -19.06 -5.66
C ALA A 210 7.59 -19.13 -7.03
N ASP A 211 6.82 -19.52 -8.05
CA ASP A 211 7.26 -19.46 -9.45
C ASP A 211 7.22 -18.00 -9.95
N VAL A 212 8.38 -17.35 -9.89
CA VAL A 212 8.58 -15.96 -10.34
C VAL A 212 8.92 -15.85 -11.83
N SER A 213 9.05 -16.99 -12.55
CA SER A 213 9.46 -16.99 -13.97
C SER A 213 8.43 -16.34 -14.89
N THR A 214 7.16 -16.36 -14.51
CA THR A 214 6.06 -15.68 -15.22
C THR A 214 6.13 -14.15 -15.10
N VAL A 215 6.77 -13.64 -14.05
CA VAL A 215 6.98 -12.20 -13.82
C VAL A 215 8.31 -11.75 -14.42
N ALA A 216 9.36 -12.58 -14.35
CA ALA A 216 10.73 -12.28 -14.81
C ALA A 216 10.98 -12.46 -16.32
N ALA A 217 10.02 -13.00 -17.08
CA ALA A 217 10.22 -13.27 -18.50
C ALA A 217 10.20 -11.96 -19.33
N LEU A 218 11.37 -11.60 -19.88
CA LEU A 218 11.52 -10.68 -21.00
C LEU A 218 10.60 -11.09 -22.16
N PRO A 219 9.80 -10.18 -22.77
CA PRO A 219 9.03 -10.54 -23.95
C PRO A 219 9.98 -10.71 -25.15
N PRO A 220 9.97 -11.86 -25.86
CA PRO A 220 10.33 -11.80 -27.28
C PRO A 220 9.29 -10.92 -27.97
N GLU A 221 9.71 -10.17 -29.00
CA GLU A 221 8.90 -9.28 -29.84
C GLU A 221 7.41 -9.65 -29.80
N LEU A 222 6.60 -8.73 -29.27
CA LEU A 222 5.15 -8.90 -29.10
C LEU A 222 4.57 -9.67 -30.29
N PRO A 223 4.19 -10.96 -30.11
CA PRO A 223 3.15 -11.48 -30.96
C PRO A 223 1.94 -10.60 -30.65
N ILE A 224 1.28 -10.12 -31.70
CA ILE A 224 -0.05 -9.52 -31.60
C ILE A 224 -0.83 -10.39 -30.63
N VAL A 225 -1.09 -9.85 -29.43
CA VAL A 225 -1.86 -10.54 -28.39
C VAL A 225 -3.18 -10.88 -29.08
N PRO A 226 -3.55 -12.16 -29.27
CA PRO A 226 -4.93 -12.44 -29.55
C PRO A 226 -5.68 -11.92 -28.33
N GLU A 227 -6.69 -11.06 -28.55
CA GLU A 227 -7.64 -10.62 -27.51
C GLU A 227 -7.82 -11.74 -26.49
N GLU A 228 -7.57 -11.44 -25.20
CA GLU A 228 -7.75 -12.41 -24.10
C GLU A 228 -8.96 -13.28 -24.40
N GLU A 229 -8.77 -14.61 -24.46
CA GLU A 229 -9.93 -15.48 -24.65
C GLU A 229 -10.92 -15.17 -23.53
N PRO A 230 -12.17 -14.75 -23.86
CA PRO A 230 -13.14 -14.42 -22.85
C PRO A 230 -13.37 -15.68 -22.02
N ALA A 231 -13.18 -15.58 -20.71
CA ALA A 231 -13.73 -16.57 -19.81
C ALA A 231 -15.26 -16.50 -19.99
N ASP A 232 -15.80 -17.38 -20.83
CA ASP A 232 -17.22 -17.44 -21.18
C ASP A 232 -18.03 -17.66 -19.90
N SER A 233 -18.63 -16.60 -19.40
CA SER A 233 -19.55 -16.69 -18.28
C SER A 233 -20.84 -17.31 -18.80
N PRO A 234 -21.46 -18.28 -18.09
CA PRO A 234 -22.79 -18.77 -18.46
C PRO A 234 -23.83 -17.63 -18.62
N LEU A 235 -23.63 -16.51 -17.93
CA LEU A 235 -24.48 -15.32 -18.06
C LEU A 235 -24.42 -14.68 -19.46
N GLU A 236 -23.29 -14.80 -20.17
CA GLU A 236 -23.12 -14.27 -21.54
C GLU A 236 -23.97 -15.02 -22.56
N GLN A 237 -24.31 -16.28 -22.27
CA GLN A 237 -25.24 -17.09 -23.06
C GLN A 237 -26.70 -16.86 -22.66
N MET A 238 -26.94 -16.47 -21.40
CA MET A 238 -28.29 -16.27 -20.84
C MET A 238 -28.86 -14.88 -21.07
N HIS A 239 -28.01 -13.85 -21.20
CA HIS A 239 -28.44 -12.45 -21.27
C HIS A 239 -27.83 -11.73 -22.47
N ALA A 240 -28.57 -10.76 -23.03
CA ALA A 240 -28.03 -9.91 -24.09
C ALA A 240 -26.90 -9.01 -23.55
N PRO A 241 -25.86 -8.70 -24.36
CA PRO A 241 -24.71 -7.87 -23.95
C PRO A 241 -25.08 -6.55 -23.28
N TYR A 242 -26.18 -5.91 -23.69
CA TYR A 242 -26.68 -4.66 -23.09
C TYR A 242 -26.93 -4.75 -21.57
N PHE A 243 -27.32 -5.92 -21.06
CA PHE A 243 -27.62 -6.13 -19.64
C PHE A 243 -26.43 -6.68 -18.84
N LEU A 244 -25.31 -6.97 -19.51
CA LEU A 244 -24.12 -7.54 -18.88
C LEU A 244 -23.16 -6.43 -18.51
N GLN A 245 -22.85 -6.37 -17.21
CA GLN A 245 -21.98 -5.35 -16.65
C GLN A 245 -20.71 -6.03 -16.16
N ARG A 246 -19.57 -5.61 -16.71
CA ARG A 246 -18.25 -6.14 -16.36
C ARG A 246 -17.57 -5.16 -15.42
N VAL A 247 -17.35 -5.58 -14.18
CA VAL A 247 -16.74 -4.75 -13.13
C VAL A 247 -15.48 -5.45 -12.63
N PRO A 248 -14.29 -4.87 -12.85
CA PRO A 248 -13.06 -5.38 -12.27
C PRO A 248 -13.12 -5.29 -10.74
N VAL A 249 -12.90 -6.41 -10.05
CA VAL A 249 -12.82 -6.48 -8.59
C VAL A 249 -11.61 -7.30 -8.20
N SER A 250 -10.75 -6.74 -7.34
CA SER A 250 -9.58 -7.45 -6.82
C SER A 250 -9.95 -8.29 -5.59
N ALA A 251 -9.35 -9.48 -5.47
CA ALA A 251 -9.53 -10.36 -4.31
C ALA A 251 -8.41 -10.23 -3.25
N GLU A 252 -7.44 -9.33 -3.46
CA GLU A 252 -6.24 -9.20 -2.59
C GLU A 252 -6.57 -8.90 -1.12
N LEU A 253 -7.68 -8.20 -0.85
CA LEU A 253 -8.10 -7.81 0.50
C LEU A 253 -9.21 -8.73 1.05
N ALA A 254 -9.63 -9.74 0.29
CA ALA A 254 -10.80 -10.55 0.63
C ALA A 254 -10.58 -11.33 1.94
N ASP A 255 -9.37 -11.84 2.15
CA ASP A 255 -9.02 -12.67 3.31
C ASP A 255 -8.31 -11.89 4.43
N LEU A 256 -8.09 -10.59 4.26
CA LEU A 256 -7.39 -9.76 5.24
C LEU A 256 -8.33 -9.18 6.29
N GLY A 257 -7.81 -8.99 7.51
CA GLY A 257 -8.56 -8.41 8.61
C GLY A 257 -8.92 -6.94 8.36
N ARG A 258 -10.17 -6.56 8.63
CA ARG A 258 -10.69 -5.18 8.45
C ARG A 258 -9.76 -4.14 9.07
N LEU A 259 -9.41 -4.33 10.35
CA LEU A 259 -8.57 -3.40 11.09
C LEU A 259 -7.15 -3.32 10.51
N ASP A 260 -6.54 -4.44 10.13
CA ASP A 260 -5.17 -4.45 9.61
C ASP A 260 -5.05 -3.69 8.28
N VAL A 261 -6.03 -3.89 7.39
CA VAL A 261 -6.10 -3.18 6.10
C VAL A 261 -6.32 -1.68 6.33
N LEU A 262 -7.33 -1.30 7.10
CA LEU A 262 -7.64 0.12 7.32
C LEU A 262 -6.52 0.83 8.08
N ARG A 263 -5.86 0.16 9.03
CA ARG A 263 -4.66 0.68 9.70
C ARG A 263 -3.55 0.97 8.68
N GLY A 264 -3.25 0.03 7.79
CA GLY A 264 -2.20 0.22 6.77
C GLY A 264 -2.52 1.36 5.80
N LEU A 265 -3.80 1.48 5.44
CA LEU A 265 -4.30 2.53 4.55
C LEU A 265 -4.40 3.91 5.21
N CYS A 266 -4.57 4.00 6.54
CA CYS A 266 -4.64 5.26 7.28
C CYS A 266 -3.30 5.68 7.91
N ALA A 267 -2.31 4.78 7.96
CA ALA A 267 -1.06 5.00 8.65
C ALA A 267 -0.35 6.30 8.18
N GLY A 268 0.01 7.16 9.14
CA GLY A 268 0.74 8.40 8.90
C GLY A 268 -0.03 9.50 8.17
N GLN A 269 -1.34 9.34 7.95
CA GLN A 269 -2.17 10.30 7.23
C GLN A 269 -3.06 11.11 8.17
N ARG A 270 -3.48 12.29 7.71
CA ARG A 270 -4.59 13.06 8.29
C ARG A 270 -5.89 12.50 7.74
N VAL A 271 -6.70 11.89 8.59
CA VAL A 271 -7.89 11.14 8.16
C VAL A 271 -9.15 11.73 8.79
N LEU A 272 -10.20 11.88 7.98
CA LEU A 272 -11.57 12.10 8.48
C LEU A 272 -12.32 10.77 8.43
N HIS A 273 -12.76 10.27 9.58
CA HIS A 273 -13.53 9.04 9.70
C HIS A 273 -15.02 9.37 9.86
N VAL A 274 -15.79 9.15 8.80
CA VAL A 274 -17.25 9.33 8.75
C VAL A 274 -17.96 8.08 9.27
N GLY A 275 -18.94 8.25 10.16
CA GLY A 275 -19.60 7.16 10.89
C GLY A 275 -18.77 6.63 12.05
N CYS A 276 -17.91 7.48 12.64
CA CYS A 276 -16.90 7.02 13.60
C CYS A 276 -17.45 6.42 14.90
N ALA A 277 -18.73 6.67 15.21
CA ALA A 277 -19.32 6.26 16.47
C ALA A 277 -19.91 4.85 16.45
N ASP A 278 -19.99 4.19 15.28
CA ASP A 278 -20.62 2.87 15.13
C ASP A 278 -22.04 2.82 15.77
N TRP A 279 -22.79 3.93 15.72
CA TRP A 279 -24.14 4.02 16.30
C TRP A 279 -25.08 3.01 15.61
N PRO A 280 -25.97 2.31 16.35
CA PRO A 280 -26.28 2.44 17.79
C PRO A 280 -25.44 1.56 18.72
N ILE A 281 -24.41 0.88 18.22
CA ILE A 281 -23.64 -0.15 18.94
C ILE A 281 -22.30 0.44 19.44
N THR A 282 -22.29 1.73 19.76
CA THR A 282 -21.08 2.45 20.20
C THR A 282 -20.48 1.77 21.43
N ASP A 283 -19.29 1.17 21.25
CA ASP A 283 -18.51 0.54 22.30
C ASP A 283 -17.04 0.96 22.16
N PRO A 284 -16.52 1.82 23.07
CA PRO A 284 -15.13 2.26 23.02
C PRO A 284 -14.09 1.14 23.02
N SER A 285 -14.43 -0.05 23.54
CA SER A 285 -13.50 -1.18 23.58
C SER A 285 -13.31 -1.89 22.24
N THR A 286 -14.26 -1.72 21.32
CA THR A 286 -14.25 -2.33 19.97
C THR A 286 -14.31 -1.31 18.83
N SER A 287 -14.39 -0.01 19.16
CA SER A 287 -14.44 1.09 18.20
C SER A 287 -13.28 1.05 17.20
N LEU A 288 -13.64 1.04 15.92
CA LEU A 288 -12.66 1.16 14.84
C LEU A 288 -11.91 2.49 14.91
N HIS A 289 -12.61 3.57 15.27
CA HIS A 289 -12.01 4.91 15.35
C HIS A 289 -10.89 4.95 16.38
N ILE A 290 -11.14 4.46 17.60
CA ILE A 290 -10.13 4.40 18.67
C ILE A 290 -8.96 3.50 18.26
N ALA A 291 -9.22 2.38 17.59
CA ALA A 291 -8.18 1.46 17.14
C ALA A 291 -7.28 2.04 16.01
N LEU A 292 -7.79 2.98 15.21
CA LEU A 292 -7.04 3.61 14.12
C LEU A 292 -6.24 4.84 14.57
N GLU A 293 -6.71 5.57 15.58
CA GLU A 293 -6.13 6.86 15.98
C GLU A 293 -4.60 6.82 16.23
N PRO A 294 -4.03 5.84 16.96
CA PRO A 294 -2.59 5.79 17.23
C PRO A 294 -1.71 5.61 15.99
N HIS A 295 -2.31 5.24 14.85
CA HIS A 295 -1.60 4.98 13.61
C HIS A 295 -1.69 6.14 12.62
N CYS A 296 -2.65 7.05 12.80
CA CYS A 296 -2.85 8.21 11.93
C CYS A 296 -1.94 9.36 12.37
N ALA A 297 -1.57 10.26 11.44
CA ALA A 297 -0.95 11.53 11.83
C ALA A 297 -1.94 12.45 12.55
N ARG A 298 -3.22 12.38 12.15
CA ARG A 298 -4.38 12.94 12.83
C ARG A 298 -5.62 12.16 12.40
N LEU A 299 -6.53 11.86 13.32
CA LEU A 299 -7.80 11.20 13.00
C LEU A 299 -8.92 12.03 13.60
N ASP A 300 -9.71 12.71 12.77
CA ASP A 300 -10.93 13.38 13.21
C ASP A 300 -12.15 12.49 12.88
N GLY A 301 -13.22 12.63 13.66
CA GLY A 301 -14.44 11.82 13.54
C GLY A 301 -15.66 12.64 13.15
N LEU A 302 -16.57 12.05 12.38
CA LEU A 302 -17.88 12.63 12.09
C LEU A 302 -18.98 11.59 12.32
N ASP A 303 -19.97 11.92 13.15
CA ASP A 303 -21.19 11.13 13.35
C ASP A 303 -22.35 12.03 13.80
N PRO A 304 -23.55 11.93 13.21
CA PRO A 304 -24.68 12.78 13.61
C PRO A 304 -25.15 12.59 15.07
N HIS A 305 -24.78 11.50 15.73
CA HIS A 305 -25.22 11.18 17.10
C HIS A 305 -24.27 11.76 18.15
N ALA A 306 -24.56 12.97 18.64
CA ALA A 306 -23.75 13.67 19.61
C ALA A 306 -23.49 12.85 20.90
N GLU A 307 -24.48 12.10 21.38
CA GLU A 307 -24.35 11.24 22.55
C GLU A 307 -23.33 10.11 22.36
N ALA A 308 -23.20 9.59 21.14
CA ALA A 308 -22.25 8.55 20.81
C ALA A 308 -20.82 9.12 20.72
N LEU A 309 -20.68 10.33 20.16
CA LEU A 309 -19.42 11.07 20.15
C LEU A 309 -18.93 11.42 21.56
N GLU A 310 -19.83 11.79 22.48
CA GLU A 310 -19.46 12.04 23.87
C GLU A 310 -18.96 10.79 24.59
N ALA A 311 -19.41 9.59 24.20
CA ALA A 311 -18.87 8.34 24.71
C ALA A 311 -17.45 8.05 24.18
N LEU A 312 -17.12 8.51 22.96
CA LEU A 312 -15.78 8.35 22.38
C LEU A 312 -14.78 9.40 22.88
N ARG A 313 -15.24 10.64 23.15
CA ARG A 313 -14.40 11.80 23.51
C ARG A 313 -13.29 11.51 24.53
N PRO A 314 -13.50 10.74 25.62
CA PRO A 314 -12.44 10.48 26.61
C PRO A 314 -11.30 9.59 26.10
N HIS A 315 -11.49 8.93 24.96
CA HIS A 315 -10.60 7.92 24.41
C HIS A 315 -9.88 8.37 23.14
N VAL A 316 -10.21 9.56 22.63
CA VAL A 316 -9.69 10.10 21.37
C VAL A 316 -9.11 11.49 21.56
N PHE A 317 -8.15 11.85 20.71
CA PHE A 317 -7.52 13.16 20.64
C PHE A 317 -8.06 14.03 19.49
N GLY A 318 -8.58 13.39 18.43
CA GLY A 318 -9.16 14.07 17.29
C GLY A 318 -10.37 14.94 17.58
N GLU A 319 -10.65 15.87 16.67
CA GLU A 319 -11.91 16.61 16.69
C GLU A 319 -13.06 15.67 16.31
N LEU A 320 -14.22 15.81 16.97
CA LEU A 320 -15.43 15.04 16.66
C LEU A 320 -16.56 16.00 16.26
N PHE A 321 -17.10 15.77 15.07
CA PHE A 321 -18.11 16.60 14.42
C PHE A 321 -19.46 15.87 14.33
N THR A 322 -20.54 16.61 14.51
CA THR A 322 -21.92 16.12 14.32
C THR A 322 -22.47 16.41 12.92
N ASP A 323 -21.83 17.31 12.18
CA ASP A 323 -22.30 17.76 10.87
C ASP A 323 -21.12 18.07 9.94
N PHE A 324 -21.27 17.74 8.66
CA PHE A 324 -20.25 18.04 7.64
C PHE A 324 -19.89 19.53 7.55
N ALA A 325 -20.83 20.43 7.86
CA ALA A 325 -20.58 21.88 7.87
C ALA A 325 -19.58 22.33 8.95
N GLN A 326 -19.29 21.49 9.95
CA GLN A 326 -18.29 21.76 10.98
C GLN A 326 -16.88 21.35 10.54
N VAL A 327 -16.76 20.53 9.50
CA VAL A 327 -15.47 20.07 8.97
C VAL A 327 -14.87 21.17 8.10
N SER A 328 -13.84 21.84 8.60
CA SER A 328 -13.14 22.92 7.90
C SER A 328 -11.67 22.63 7.56
N ASP A 329 -11.11 21.56 8.10
CA ASP A 329 -9.72 21.16 7.88
C ASP A 329 -9.55 20.37 6.58
N SER A 330 -8.30 20.30 6.09
CA SER A 330 -7.91 19.44 4.98
C SER A 330 -7.39 18.09 5.49
N TYR A 331 -7.71 17.04 4.73
CA TYR A 331 -7.36 15.65 5.03
C TYR A 331 -6.64 15.00 3.84
N ASP A 332 -5.79 14.01 4.13
CA ASP A 332 -5.15 13.19 3.09
C ASP A 332 -6.12 12.10 2.61
N LEU A 333 -7.04 11.67 3.49
CA LEU A 333 -7.98 10.57 3.25
C LEU A 333 -9.30 10.80 4.00
N VAL A 334 -10.43 10.55 3.32
CA VAL A 334 -11.73 10.37 3.96
C VAL A 334 -12.06 8.87 4.02
N LEU A 335 -12.32 8.37 5.22
CA LEU A 335 -12.70 6.98 5.47
C LEU A 335 -14.18 6.88 5.81
N VAL A 336 -14.92 6.05 5.08
CA VAL A 336 -16.38 5.86 5.21
C VAL A 336 -16.69 4.35 5.26
N PRO A 337 -16.50 3.68 6.40
CA PRO A 337 -16.59 2.24 6.46
C PRO A 337 -17.98 1.78 6.89
N GLU A 338 -18.76 1.18 5.98
CA GLU A 338 -20.09 0.58 6.29
C GLU A 338 -21.10 1.63 6.81
N VAL A 339 -21.18 2.79 6.14
CA VAL A 339 -22.14 3.87 6.47
C VAL A 339 -23.22 4.03 5.40
N MET A 340 -22.86 3.83 4.13
CA MET A 340 -23.70 4.22 2.99
C MET A 340 -24.96 3.35 2.83
N GLU A 341 -24.96 2.15 3.39
CA GLU A 341 -26.11 1.26 3.50
C GLU A 341 -27.17 1.76 4.49
N HIS A 342 -26.79 2.62 5.43
CA HIS A 342 -27.65 3.12 6.51
C HIS A 342 -28.26 4.50 6.19
N VAL A 343 -27.72 5.21 5.21
CA VAL A 343 -28.20 6.57 4.90
C VAL A 343 -29.52 6.56 4.13
N PRO A 344 -30.45 7.48 4.44
CA PRO A 344 -31.74 7.58 3.75
C PRO A 344 -31.62 8.24 2.37
N ASP A 345 -30.58 9.06 2.15
CA ASP A 345 -30.29 9.73 0.88
C ASP A 345 -28.81 9.55 0.53
N VAL A 346 -28.53 8.51 -0.27
CA VAL A 346 -27.17 8.18 -0.74
C VAL A 346 -26.60 9.29 -1.62
N ALA A 347 -27.42 9.96 -2.43
CA ALA A 347 -26.95 11.00 -3.34
C ALA A 347 -26.54 12.26 -2.58
N GLY A 348 -27.38 12.69 -1.63
CA GLY A 348 -27.05 13.79 -0.73
C GLY A 348 -25.82 13.49 0.13
N PHE A 349 -25.71 12.27 0.66
CA PHE A 349 -24.56 11.84 1.44
C PHE A 349 -23.26 11.87 0.62
N LEU A 350 -23.25 11.31 -0.58
CA LEU A 350 -22.06 11.33 -1.45
C LEU A 350 -21.64 12.76 -1.84
N ALA A 351 -22.61 13.67 -2.05
CA ALA A 351 -22.31 15.08 -2.30
C ALA A 351 -21.63 15.76 -1.10
N GLN A 352 -22.01 15.41 0.14
CA GLN A 352 -21.34 15.90 1.35
C GLN A 352 -19.93 15.32 1.49
N ILE A 353 -19.75 14.03 1.20
CA ILE A 353 -18.44 13.38 1.19
C ILE A 353 -17.51 14.06 0.18
N GLU A 354 -17.96 14.24 -1.07
CA GLU A 354 -17.16 14.85 -2.14
C GLU A 354 -16.72 16.29 -1.81
N ALA A 355 -17.53 17.03 -1.05
CA ALA A 355 -17.25 18.40 -0.64
C ALA A 355 -16.09 18.53 0.36
N VAL A 356 -15.73 17.46 1.07
CA VAL A 356 -14.60 17.47 2.02
C VAL A 356 -13.29 17.72 1.27
N ASP A 357 -12.41 18.57 1.82
CA ASP A 357 -11.10 18.85 1.23
C ASP A 357 -10.12 17.69 1.45
N ALA A 358 -10.21 16.68 0.59
CA ALA A 358 -9.32 15.54 0.54
C ALA A 358 -9.08 15.05 -0.90
N PRO A 359 -7.89 14.50 -1.19
CA PRO A 359 -7.59 13.92 -2.50
C PRO A 359 -8.11 12.50 -2.67
N LEU A 360 -8.23 11.73 -1.58
CA LEU A 360 -8.58 10.30 -1.58
C LEU A 360 -9.75 9.98 -0.66
N PHE A 361 -10.53 8.97 -1.07
CA PHE A 361 -11.72 8.50 -0.36
C PHE A 361 -11.71 6.97 -0.33
N LEU A 362 -11.89 6.39 0.85
CA LEU A 362 -12.12 4.96 1.03
C LEU A 362 -13.53 4.75 1.55
N ILE A 363 -14.37 4.11 0.73
CA ILE A 363 -15.77 3.82 1.07
C ILE A 363 -15.95 2.32 1.04
N SER A 364 -16.47 1.74 2.13
CA SER A 364 -16.86 0.33 2.15
C SER A 364 -18.36 0.17 2.36
N VAL A 365 -18.90 -0.90 1.77
CA VAL A 365 -20.31 -1.28 1.87
C VAL A 365 -20.46 -2.81 1.93
N PRO A 366 -21.54 -3.33 2.53
CA PRO A 366 -21.78 -4.75 2.61
C PRO A 366 -22.12 -5.35 1.24
N ASP A 367 -21.46 -6.46 0.92
CA ASP A 367 -21.55 -7.11 -0.38
C ASP A 367 -22.52 -8.30 -0.39
N ALA A 368 -23.61 -8.17 -1.14
CA ALA A 368 -24.60 -9.21 -1.35
C ALA A 368 -23.98 -10.51 -1.89
N PHE A 369 -22.93 -10.41 -2.72
CA PHE A 369 -22.30 -11.60 -3.31
C PHE A 369 -21.53 -12.42 -2.26
N GLN A 370 -20.62 -11.79 -1.52
CA GLN A 370 -19.88 -12.44 -0.44
C GLN A 370 -20.80 -12.90 0.71
N CYS A 371 -21.82 -12.10 1.05
CA CYS A 371 -22.72 -12.40 2.16
C CYS A 371 -23.82 -13.41 1.83
N ARG A 372 -24.01 -13.76 0.55
CA ARG A 372 -25.13 -14.58 0.06
C ARG A 372 -25.39 -15.84 0.88
N THR A 373 -24.35 -16.59 1.23
CA THR A 373 -24.49 -17.90 1.88
C THR A 373 -24.69 -17.83 3.39
N ARG A 374 -24.44 -16.67 4.01
CA ARG A 374 -24.49 -16.49 5.47
C ARG A 374 -25.65 -15.60 5.91
N HIS A 375 -26.15 -14.73 5.03
CA HIS A 375 -27.13 -13.71 5.40
C HIS A 375 -28.47 -13.86 4.67
N PHE A 376 -28.56 -14.67 3.60
CA PHE A 376 -29.81 -14.88 2.87
C PHE A 376 -30.17 -16.37 2.83
N ASP A 377 -31.42 -16.67 3.14
CA ASP A 377 -32.00 -17.99 2.94
C ASP A 377 -33.42 -17.88 2.39
N TYR A 378 -33.84 -18.85 1.57
CA TYR A 378 -35.21 -18.96 1.10
C TYR A 378 -35.75 -20.34 1.44
N VAL A 379 -36.58 -20.38 2.47
CA VAL A 379 -37.23 -21.60 2.95
C VAL A 379 -38.43 -21.90 2.05
N ALA A 380 -38.19 -22.66 0.99
CA ALA A 380 -39.18 -22.94 -0.06
C ALA A 380 -40.47 -23.59 0.47
N GLN A 381 -40.40 -24.37 1.56
CA GLN A 381 -41.55 -25.03 2.17
C GLN A 381 -42.54 -24.04 2.78
N THR A 382 -42.03 -22.93 3.34
CA THR A 382 -42.83 -21.89 3.98
C THR A 382 -42.98 -20.65 3.11
N GLY A 383 -42.25 -20.57 1.99
CA GLY A 383 -42.19 -19.37 1.14
C GLY A 383 -41.57 -18.18 1.86
N THR A 384 -40.68 -18.41 2.83
CA THR A 384 -40.10 -17.36 3.67
C THR A 384 -38.69 -17.04 3.21
N PHE A 385 -38.43 -15.77 2.90
CA PHE A 385 -37.07 -15.24 2.77
C PHE A 385 -36.59 -14.78 4.14
N LEU A 386 -35.48 -15.35 4.60
CA LEU A 386 -34.83 -14.97 5.85
C LEU A 386 -33.58 -14.18 5.51
N GLU A 387 -33.49 -12.99 6.11
CA GLU A 387 -32.36 -12.10 5.97
C GLU A 387 -31.79 -11.78 7.35
N ALA A 388 -30.54 -12.14 7.57
CA ALA A 388 -29.82 -11.79 8.79
C ALA A 388 -29.16 -10.43 8.58
N VAL A 389 -29.79 -9.37 9.08
CA VAL A 389 -29.31 -7.99 8.86
C VAL A 389 -29.73 -7.09 10.03
N HIS A 390 -28.96 -6.02 10.28
CA HIS A 390 -29.37 -5.00 11.24
C HIS A 390 -30.61 -4.25 10.72
N PRO A 391 -31.61 -3.91 11.56
CA PRO A 391 -32.84 -3.25 11.12
C PRO A 391 -32.66 -1.90 10.41
N ASP A 392 -31.56 -1.19 10.70
CA ASP A 392 -31.27 0.12 10.10
C ASP A 392 -30.59 0.03 8.72
N HIS A 393 -30.39 -1.19 8.21
CA HIS A 393 -29.75 -1.43 6.93
C HIS A 393 -30.75 -1.28 5.78
N ASN A 394 -30.52 -0.34 4.87
CA ASN A 394 -31.43 -0.06 3.76
C ASN A 394 -31.00 -0.75 2.45
N HIS A 395 -29.70 -1.04 2.28
CA HIS A 395 -29.16 -1.46 0.99
C HIS A 395 -28.05 -2.49 1.11
N TRP A 396 -28.18 -3.61 0.40
CA TRP A 396 -27.03 -4.43 0.04
C TRP A 396 -26.50 -4.00 -1.32
N TYR A 397 -25.17 -4.05 -1.48
CA TYR A 397 -24.53 -3.71 -2.73
C TYR A 397 -23.93 -4.95 -3.41
N THR A 398 -23.73 -4.85 -4.71
CA THR A 398 -22.91 -5.77 -5.51
C THR A 398 -21.80 -4.93 -6.13
N PRO A 399 -20.75 -5.54 -6.71
CA PRO A 399 -19.70 -4.77 -7.38
C PRO A 399 -20.23 -3.72 -8.37
N TYR A 400 -21.20 -4.12 -9.21
CA TYR A 400 -21.81 -3.21 -10.17
C TYR A 400 -22.70 -2.16 -9.52
N THR A 401 -23.62 -2.55 -8.64
CA THR A 401 -24.53 -1.55 -8.05
C THR A 401 -23.79 -0.55 -7.18
N PHE A 402 -22.69 -0.94 -6.52
CA PHE A 402 -21.83 -0.02 -5.78
C PHE A 402 -21.10 0.95 -6.70
N ALA A 403 -20.32 0.44 -7.67
CA ALA A 403 -19.57 1.26 -8.62
C ALA A 403 -20.48 2.21 -9.41
N ASN A 404 -21.63 1.72 -9.86
CA ASN A 404 -22.61 2.54 -10.58
C ASN A 404 -23.24 3.62 -9.69
N THR A 405 -23.49 3.33 -8.41
CA THR A 405 -24.02 4.33 -7.47
C THR A 405 -23.01 5.44 -7.22
N LEU A 406 -21.75 5.09 -6.96
CA LEU A 406 -20.65 6.04 -6.80
C LEU A 406 -20.49 6.93 -8.04
N ALA A 407 -20.45 6.34 -9.23
CA ALA A 407 -20.29 7.07 -10.49
C ALA A 407 -21.50 7.94 -10.86
N LYS A 408 -22.72 7.53 -10.46
CA LYS A 408 -23.94 8.26 -10.80
C LYS A 408 -24.19 9.46 -9.89
N TYR A 409 -23.77 9.38 -8.63
CA TYR A 409 -24.14 10.35 -7.61
C TYR A 409 -22.95 11.10 -6.99
N SER A 410 -21.74 10.91 -7.51
CA SER A 410 -20.56 11.71 -7.15
C SER A 410 -19.71 12.04 -8.38
N GLY A 411 -18.92 13.11 -8.30
CA GLY A 411 -17.85 13.41 -9.25
C GLY A 411 -16.54 12.67 -8.98
N LEU A 412 -16.51 11.79 -7.98
CA LEU A 412 -15.31 11.02 -7.61
C LEU A 412 -15.01 9.92 -8.63
N LYS A 413 -13.74 9.76 -8.98
CA LYS A 413 -13.29 8.70 -9.88
C LYS A 413 -12.97 7.44 -9.07
N LEU A 414 -13.66 6.34 -9.37
CA LEU A 414 -13.32 5.02 -8.83
C LEU A 414 -11.96 4.58 -9.39
N GLN A 415 -10.98 4.44 -8.51
CA GLN A 415 -9.63 4.01 -8.88
C GLN A 415 -9.50 2.49 -8.77
N ARG A 416 -10.04 1.90 -7.70
CA ARG A 416 -9.97 0.46 -7.49
C ARG A 416 -11.12 -0.02 -6.59
N LEU A 417 -11.54 -1.26 -6.83
CA LEU A 417 -12.59 -1.95 -6.09
C LEU A 417 -12.06 -3.32 -5.64
N TRP A 418 -12.26 -3.66 -4.36
CA TRP A 418 -11.85 -4.93 -3.80
C TRP A 418 -13.02 -5.67 -3.16
N PHE A 419 -13.00 -6.99 -3.23
CA PHE A 419 -13.58 -7.82 -2.18
C PHE A 419 -12.77 -7.60 -0.91
N PHE A 420 -13.46 -7.33 0.19
CA PHE A 420 -12.86 -6.97 1.46
C PHE A 420 -13.45 -7.86 2.55
N ASN A 421 -12.61 -8.30 3.50
CA ASN A 421 -12.94 -9.00 4.75
C ASN A 421 -14.01 -10.12 4.68
N ARG A 422 -14.23 -10.71 3.48
CA ARG A 422 -15.25 -11.69 3.13
C ARG A 422 -16.71 -11.24 3.35
N ILE A 423 -16.95 -9.95 3.55
CA ILE A 423 -18.30 -9.42 3.78
C ILE A 423 -18.58 -8.12 3.04
N SER A 424 -17.56 -7.29 2.79
CA SER A 424 -17.74 -5.96 2.24
C SER A 424 -17.06 -5.79 0.89
N LEU A 425 -17.48 -4.78 0.14
CA LEU A 425 -16.69 -4.18 -0.93
C LEU A 425 -15.94 -2.99 -0.34
N LEU A 426 -14.70 -2.77 -0.77
CA LEU A 426 -13.95 -1.55 -0.48
C LEU A 426 -13.65 -0.84 -1.80
N ALA A 427 -13.99 0.44 -1.90
CA ALA A 427 -13.70 1.30 -3.04
C ALA A 427 -12.67 2.36 -2.64
N LEU A 428 -11.62 2.50 -3.45
CA LEU A 428 -10.72 3.66 -3.43
C LEU A 428 -11.16 4.61 -4.52
N LEU A 429 -11.47 5.85 -4.15
CA LEU A 429 -11.80 6.92 -5.07
C LEU A 429 -10.86 8.11 -4.91
N SER A 430 -10.77 8.91 -5.96
CA SER A 430 -10.05 10.20 -5.92
C SER A 430 -10.91 11.32 -6.51
N LYS A 431 -10.57 12.57 -6.18
CA LYS A 431 -11.06 13.70 -6.98
C LYS A 431 -10.46 13.65 -8.39
N PRO A 432 -11.18 14.13 -9.42
CA PRO A 432 -10.58 14.39 -10.71
C PRO A 432 -9.50 15.48 -10.57
N GLU A 433 -8.39 15.35 -11.29
CA GLU A 433 -7.41 16.43 -11.36
C GLU A 433 -8.08 17.69 -11.91
N PRO A 434 -7.84 18.88 -11.32
CA PRO A 434 -8.27 20.12 -11.95
C PRO A 434 -7.56 20.19 -13.31
N ASN A 435 -8.36 20.22 -14.40
CA ASN A 435 -7.83 20.40 -15.74
C ASN A 435 -6.79 21.53 -15.74
N ALA A 436 -5.53 21.17 -15.98
CA ALA A 436 -4.49 22.14 -16.30
C ALA A 436 -4.78 22.71 -17.69
N GLY A 437 -5.75 23.63 -17.78
CA GLY A 437 -6.18 24.17 -19.07
C GLY A 437 -7.41 25.06 -18.99
N GLY A 438 -7.16 26.36 -18.85
CA GLY A 438 -8.09 27.47 -19.07
C GLY A 438 -7.31 28.77 -19.19
#